data_AF-A0A625JY27-F1
#
_entry.id   AF-A0A625JY27-F1
#
_cell.length_a   1.000
_cell.length_b   1.000
_cell.length_c   1.000
_cell.angle_alpha   90.00
_cell.angle_beta   90.00
_cell.angle_gamma   90.00
#
_symmetry.space_group_name_H-M   'P 1'
#
loop_
_entity.id
_entity.type
_entity.pdbx_description
1 polymer ?
#
loop_
_entity_poly.entity_id
_entity_poly.type
_entity_poly.pdbx_seq_one_letter_code
_entity_poly.pdbx_strand_id
1 'polypeptide(L)'
;MKYYKMMYNYNHNDVDNWCSCNLVDIKNNDEYALLESKPITNWQTPSFKIDKNEGDILTDLIHNDCGWRIVSPKFINLMQDLIKDCVQYLDVEIKSQEINYYGCKIMHVIKSLEALDYEHSVYTYMGDNNEYLSIT
;
A
#
# COMPACT_ATOMS: atom_id res chain seq x y z
N MET A 1 15.12 19.97 5.60
CA MET A 1 14.19 18.83 5.78
C MET A 1 14.67 17.71 4.88
N LYS A 2 14.70 16.46 5.36
CA LYS A 2 15.07 15.29 4.54
C LYS A 2 13.80 14.56 4.12
N TYR A 3 13.74 14.10 2.87
CA TYR A 3 12.65 13.31 2.33
C TYR A 3 13.11 11.88 2.13
N TYR A 4 12.20 10.92 2.33
CA TYR A 4 12.49 9.50 2.24
C TYR A 4 11.38 8.80 1.46
N LYS A 5 11.76 7.81 0.64
CA LYS A 5 10.81 6.93 -0.04
C LYS A 5 10.34 5.85 0.94
N MET A 6 9.03 5.78 1.17
CA MET A 6 8.44 4.71 1.99
C MET A 6 8.45 3.40 1.18
N MET A 7 9.17 2.40 1.66
CA MET A 7 9.31 1.09 1.02
C MET A 7 9.46 -0.01 2.06
N TYR A 8 9.21 -1.25 1.65
CA TYR A 8 9.59 -2.43 2.42
C TYR A 8 11.10 -2.52 2.57
N ASN A 9 11.53 -2.84 3.79
CA ASN A 9 12.93 -3.14 4.06
C ASN A 9 13.19 -4.64 3.90
N TYR A 10 13.42 -5.07 2.66
CA TYR A 10 13.74 -6.46 2.34
C TYR A 10 15.08 -6.95 2.93
N ASN A 11 15.86 -6.08 3.57
CA ASN A 11 17.13 -6.42 4.21
C ASN A 11 17.01 -6.48 5.74
N HIS A 12 15.80 -6.45 6.29
CA HIS A 12 15.63 -6.57 7.75
C HIS A 12 15.84 -8.01 8.22
N ASN A 13 16.35 -8.18 9.44
CA ASN A 13 16.78 -9.49 9.96
C ASN A 13 15.64 -10.53 10.12
N ASP A 14 14.38 -10.09 10.12
CA ASP A 14 13.20 -10.93 10.27
C ASP A 14 12.32 -10.93 9.01
N VAL A 15 12.84 -10.46 7.86
CA VAL A 15 12.08 -10.38 6.60
C VAL A 15 11.49 -11.73 6.19
N ASP A 16 12.19 -12.83 6.47
CA ASP A 16 11.74 -14.19 6.18
C ASP A 16 10.55 -14.63 7.05
N ASN A 17 10.26 -13.92 8.15
CA ASN A 17 9.11 -14.18 9.01
C ASN A 17 7.93 -13.25 8.69
N TRP A 18 8.08 -12.31 7.78
CA TRP A 18 6.98 -11.43 7.38
C TRP A 18 6.03 -12.18 6.47
N CYS A 19 4.73 -11.91 6.61
CA CYS A 19 3.73 -12.41 5.69
C CYS A 19 3.13 -11.30 4.84
N SER A 20 2.86 -11.65 3.59
CA SER A 20 2.11 -10.85 2.64
C SER A 20 0.64 -11.27 2.59
N CYS A 21 -0.12 -10.47 1.86
CA CYS A 21 -1.54 -10.66 1.63
C CYS A 21 -1.79 -10.85 0.13
N ASN A 22 -2.24 -12.04 -0.24
CA ASN A 22 -2.63 -12.36 -1.60
C ASN A 22 -4.01 -11.77 -1.90
N LEU A 23 -4.17 -11.20 -3.11
CA LEU A 23 -5.45 -10.67 -3.55
C LEU A 23 -6.47 -11.80 -3.67
N VAL A 24 -7.65 -11.61 -3.08
CA VAL A 24 -8.79 -12.52 -3.28
C VAL A 24 -9.79 -11.91 -4.26
N ASP A 25 -10.16 -10.65 -4.05
CA ASP A 25 -11.19 -9.98 -4.84
C ASP A 25 -11.09 -8.46 -4.68
N ILE A 26 -10.81 -7.72 -5.76
CA ILE A 26 -10.86 -6.24 -5.77
C ILE A 26 -12.29 -5.70 -5.92
N LYS A 27 -13.30 -6.58 -6.01
CA LYS A 27 -14.68 -6.25 -6.32
C LYS A 27 -14.77 -5.56 -7.69
N ASN A 28 -15.52 -4.46 -7.75
CA ASN A 28 -15.66 -3.64 -8.94
C ASN A 28 -14.78 -2.38 -8.88
N ASN A 29 -13.74 -2.37 -8.04
CA ASN A 29 -12.76 -1.29 -8.10
C ASN A 29 -11.88 -1.47 -9.34
N ASP A 30 -11.39 -0.35 -9.85
CA ASP A 30 -10.31 -0.33 -10.83
C ASP A 30 -9.01 -0.77 -10.14
N GLU A 31 -8.20 -1.63 -10.77
CA GLU A 31 -6.90 -2.06 -10.24
C GLU A 31 -5.93 -0.88 -10.05
N TYR A 32 -6.14 0.19 -10.81
CA TYR A 32 -5.42 1.46 -10.76
C TYR A 32 -6.16 2.56 -9.97
N ALA A 33 -7.24 2.23 -9.24
CA ALA A 33 -8.07 3.22 -8.52
C ALA A 33 -7.28 4.14 -7.58
N LEU A 34 -6.14 3.67 -7.07
CA LEU A 34 -5.28 4.42 -6.13
C LEU A 34 -4.17 5.25 -6.80
N LEU A 35 -4.04 5.20 -8.13
CA LEU A 35 -3.04 6.01 -8.86
C LEU A 35 -3.47 7.47 -8.92
N GLU A 36 -4.76 7.73 -9.13
CA GLU A 36 -5.28 9.09 -9.16
C GLU A 36 -5.35 9.66 -7.75
N SER A 37 -4.63 10.76 -7.51
CA SER A 37 -4.63 11.44 -6.22
C SER A 37 -5.88 12.29 -6.02
N LYS A 38 -7.04 11.64 -5.98
CA LYS A 38 -8.35 12.22 -5.73
C LYS A 38 -9.13 11.34 -4.73
N PRO A 39 -10.03 11.91 -3.93
CA PRO A 39 -10.89 11.12 -3.05
C PRO A 39 -11.75 10.12 -3.83
N ILE A 40 -11.85 8.89 -3.32
CA ILE A 40 -12.69 7.84 -3.87
C ILE A 40 -13.98 7.77 -3.06
N THR A 41 -15.13 7.94 -3.71
CA THR A 41 -16.44 8.01 -3.05
C THR A 41 -17.26 6.72 -3.18
N ASN A 42 -16.96 5.90 -4.19
CA ASN A 42 -17.67 4.67 -4.53
C ASN A 42 -16.86 3.40 -4.18
N TRP A 43 -15.93 3.50 -3.23
CA TRP A 43 -15.05 2.42 -2.83
C TRP A 43 -15.82 1.16 -2.43
N GLN A 44 -15.46 0.04 -3.04
CA GLN A 44 -15.97 -1.28 -2.64
C GLN A 44 -14.91 -1.98 -1.80
N THR A 45 -15.24 -2.52 -0.63
CA THR A 45 -14.24 -3.14 0.23
C THR A 45 -13.63 -4.39 -0.44
N PRO A 46 -12.34 -4.34 -0.85
CA PRO A 46 -11.66 -5.49 -1.43
C PRO A 46 -11.31 -6.48 -0.32
N SER A 47 -11.06 -7.72 -0.71
CA SER A 47 -10.63 -8.76 0.21
C SER A 47 -9.29 -9.37 -0.19
N PHE A 48 -8.46 -9.56 0.83
CA PHE A 48 -7.15 -10.19 0.76
C PHE A 48 -7.08 -11.37 1.72
N LYS A 49 -6.14 -12.26 1.50
CA LYS A 49 -5.87 -13.41 2.35
C LYS A 49 -4.38 -13.49 2.67
N ILE A 50 -4.06 -13.71 3.94
CA ILE A 50 -2.66 -13.87 4.36
C ILE A 50 -2.04 -15.10 3.68
N ASP A 51 -0.83 -14.94 3.13
CA ASP A 51 -0.03 -16.07 2.69
C ASP A 51 0.62 -16.76 3.89
N LYS A 52 0.13 -17.95 4.20
CA LYS A 52 0.59 -18.77 5.33
C LYS A 52 1.89 -19.52 5.04
N ASN A 53 2.38 -19.50 3.80
CA ASN A 53 3.60 -20.21 3.43
C ASN A 53 4.84 -19.33 3.59
N GLU A 54 4.67 -18.03 3.86
CA GLU A 54 5.76 -17.09 4.07
C GLU A 54 6.17 -17.05 5.54
N GLY A 55 5.45 -16.27 6.34
CA GLY A 55 5.74 -16.08 7.76
C GLY A 55 4.49 -15.85 8.61
N ASP A 56 4.69 -15.39 9.84
CA ASP A 56 3.64 -15.17 10.83
C ASP A 56 3.53 -13.70 11.28
N ILE A 57 4.46 -12.84 10.84
CA ILE A 57 4.50 -11.42 11.20
C ILE A 57 3.79 -10.58 10.14
N LEU A 58 2.62 -10.05 10.49
CA LEU A 58 1.95 -9.00 9.71
C LEU A 58 2.49 -7.62 10.12
N THR A 59 3.23 -6.96 9.23
CA THR A 59 3.86 -5.66 9.50
C THR A 59 2.86 -4.50 9.47
N ASP A 60 3.25 -3.34 10.02
CA ASP A 60 2.37 -2.15 10.10
C ASP A 60 2.06 -1.53 8.71
N LEU A 61 2.89 -1.82 7.71
CA LEU A 61 2.65 -1.57 6.28
C LEU A 61 2.59 -2.96 5.63
N ILE A 62 1.45 -3.41 5.12
CA ILE A 62 1.19 -4.82 4.77
C ILE A 62 1.38 -5.10 3.28
N HIS A 63 2.29 -6.04 2.97
CA HIS A 63 2.66 -6.33 1.58
C HIS A 63 1.51 -7.07 0.90
N ASN A 64 1.25 -6.78 -0.37
CA ASN A 64 0.19 -7.41 -1.13
C ASN A 64 0.41 -7.33 -2.64
N ASP A 65 -0.25 -8.23 -3.37
CA ASP A 65 -0.14 -8.37 -4.83
C ASP A 65 -0.48 -7.10 -5.61
N CYS A 66 -1.35 -6.24 -5.08
CA CYS A 66 -1.75 -5.00 -5.74
C CYS A 66 -0.77 -3.84 -5.51
N GLY A 67 0.26 -4.03 -4.67
CA GLY A 67 1.14 -2.93 -4.25
C GLY A 67 0.40 -1.82 -3.48
N TRP A 68 -0.81 -2.09 -2.98
CA TRP A 68 -1.61 -1.10 -2.27
C TRP A 68 -1.04 -0.87 -0.87
N ARG A 69 -1.15 0.37 -0.38
CA ARG A 69 -0.61 0.75 0.95
C ARG A 69 -1.59 0.35 2.05
N ILE A 70 -1.72 -0.96 2.30
CA ILE A 70 -2.49 -1.47 3.42
C ILE A 70 -1.70 -1.17 4.71
N VAL A 71 -2.34 -0.54 5.69
CA VAL A 71 -1.72 -0.12 6.95
C VAL A 71 -2.51 -0.58 8.16
N SER A 72 -1.81 -0.85 9.26
CA SER A 72 -2.40 -1.29 10.51
C SER A 72 -3.13 -0.17 11.27
N PRO A 73 -4.02 -0.50 12.22
CA PRO A 73 -4.60 0.49 13.15
C PRO A 73 -3.55 1.30 13.90
N LYS A 74 -2.42 0.68 14.27
CA LYS A 74 -1.33 1.34 14.98
C LYS A 74 -0.68 2.41 14.12
N PHE A 75 -0.42 2.11 12.84
CA PHE A 75 0.10 3.11 11.90
C PHE A 75 -0.86 4.30 11.77
N ILE A 76 -2.16 4.03 11.59
CA ILE A 76 -3.19 5.07 11.47
C ILE A 76 -3.18 5.96 12.71
N ASN A 77 -3.20 5.39 13.91
CA ASN A 77 -3.19 6.16 15.16
C ASN A 77 -1.95 7.05 15.31
N LEU A 78 -0.78 6.59 14.88
CA LEU A 78 0.46 7.35 14.95
C LEU A 78 0.53 8.47 13.90
N MET A 79 -0.05 8.25 12.73
CA MET A 79 0.13 9.14 11.58
C MET A 79 -1.05 10.06 11.31
N GLN A 80 -2.26 9.74 11.79
CA GLN A 80 -3.49 10.42 11.42
C GLN A 80 -3.39 11.94 11.50
N ASP A 81 -2.85 12.51 12.58
CA ASP A 81 -2.78 13.97 12.72
C ASP A 81 -1.77 14.63 11.78
N LEU A 82 -0.70 13.90 11.43
CA LEU A 82 0.37 14.39 10.54
C LEU A 82 -0.07 14.43 9.08
N ILE A 83 -0.93 13.50 8.66
CA ILE A 83 -1.28 13.31 7.25
C ILE A 83 -2.79 13.35 6.94
N LYS A 84 -3.65 13.69 7.93
CA LYS A 84 -5.13 13.69 7.81
C LYS A 84 -5.67 14.38 6.56
N ASP A 85 -5.03 15.46 6.14
CA ASP A 85 -5.52 16.27 5.02
C ASP A 85 -4.96 15.78 3.68
N CYS A 86 -4.04 14.84 3.67
CA CYS A 86 -3.33 14.33 2.49
C CYS A 86 -3.74 12.91 2.11
N VAL A 87 -4.33 12.15 3.03
CA VAL A 87 -4.71 10.75 2.82
C VAL A 87 -6.18 10.49 3.11
N GLN A 88 -6.74 9.52 2.39
CA GLN A 88 -8.02 8.90 2.68
C GLN A 88 -7.75 7.45 3.10
N TYR A 89 -8.31 7.03 4.24
CA TYR A 89 -8.26 5.64 4.66
C TYR A 89 -9.49 4.90 4.15
N LEU A 90 -9.26 3.89 3.31
CA LEU A 90 -10.27 3.07 2.66
C LEU A 90 -10.37 1.70 3.33
N ASP A 91 -11.58 1.14 3.39
CA ASP A 91 -11.82 -0.15 4.02
C ASP A 91 -11.16 -1.29 3.25
N VAL A 92 -10.65 -2.30 3.96
CA VAL A 92 -10.14 -3.55 3.38
C VAL A 92 -10.43 -4.71 4.32
N GLU A 93 -10.76 -5.87 3.75
CA GLU A 93 -10.88 -7.12 4.50
C GLU A 93 -9.60 -7.94 4.36
N ILE A 94 -8.99 -8.30 5.48
CA ILE A 94 -7.87 -9.25 5.52
C ILE A 94 -8.34 -10.52 6.22
N LYS A 95 -8.44 -11.60 5.44
CA LYS A 95 -8.92 -12.90 5.91
C LYS A 95 -7.73 -13.78 6.33
N SER A 96 -7.85 -14.40 7.49
CA SER A 96 -7.09 -15.60 7.84
C SER A 96 -8.04 -16.67 8.36
N GLN A 97 -7.62 -17.94 8.29
CA GLN A 97 -8.43 -19.06 8.78
C GLN A 97 -8.55 -19.08 10.32
N GLU A 98 -7.67 -18.36 11.02
CA GLU A 98 -7.55 -18.40 12.48
C GLU A 98 -7.84 -17.04 13.13
N ILE A 99 -7.47 -15.94 12.46
CA ILE A 99 -7.59 -14.57 12.98
C ILE A 99 -7.96 -13.62 11.85
N ASN A 100 -9.03 -12.86 12.00
CA ASN A 100 -9.28 -11.71 11.14
C ASN A 100 -8.49 -10.51 11.67
N TYR A 101 -7.68 -9.90 10.83
CA TYR A 101 -6.94 -8.69 11.17
C TYR A 101 -7.83 -7.46 10.97
N TYR A 102 -8.56 -7.11 12.02
CA TYR A 102 -9.53 -6.02 12.00
C TYR A 102 -8.88 -4.64 12.02
N GLY A 103 -9.54 -3.69 11.36
CA GLY A 103 -9.19 -2.26 11.44
C GLY A 103 -8.05 -1.81 10.53
N CYS A 104 -7.43 -2.71 9.77
CA CYS A 104 -6.51 -2.32 8.70
C CYS A 104 -7.25 -1.48 7.65
N LYS A 105 -6.54 -0.55 7.01
CA LYS A 105 -7.07 0.33 5.95
C LYS A 105 -6.09 0.42 4.81
N ILE A 106 -6.58 0.70 3.62
CA ILE A 106 -5.74 1.17 2.52
C ILE A 106 -5.53 2.68 2.69
N MET A 107 -4.28 3.10 2.80
CA MET A 107 -3.88 4.51 2.84
C MET A 107 -3.76 5.05 1.41
N HIS A 108 -4.81 5.73 0.95
CA HIS A 108 -4.86 6.38 -0.36
C HIS A 108 -4.37 7.82 -0.26
N VAL A 109 -3.45 8.25 -1.13
CA VAL A 109 -2.95 9.63 -1.15
C VAL A 109 -3.88 10.47 -2.04
N ILE A 110 -4.57 11.45 -1.47
CA ILE A 110 -5.58 12.27 -2.15
C ILE A 110 -5.12 13.68 -2.47
N LYS A 111 -3.90 14.03 -2.07
CA LYS A 111 -3.24 15.28 -2.44
C LYS A 111 -1.84 14.97 -2.95
N SER A 112 -1.68 14.97 -4.26
CA SER A 112 -0.38 14.97 -4.90
C SER A 112 -0.28 16.13 -5.88
N LEU A 113 0.94 16.49 -6.20
CA LEU A 113 1.28 17.43 -7.26
C LEU A 113 2.11 16.67 -8.29
N GLU A 114 1.97 17.03 -9.56
CA GLU A 114 2.97 16.65 -10.56
C GLU A 114 4.27 17.38 -10.21
N ALA A 115 5.14 16.67 -9.48
CA ALA A 115 6.33 17.25 -8.87
C ALA A 115 7.59 16.41 -9.17
N LEU A 116 7.48 15.45 -10.09
CA LEU A 116 8.64 14.67 -10.54
C LEU A 116 9.46 15.54 -11.51
N ASP A 117 10.73 15.77 -11.16
CA ASP A 117 11.67 16.48 -12.01
C ASP A 117 12.30 15.50 -12.99
N TYR A 118 11.64 15.31 -14.13
CA TYR A 118 12.13 14.42 -15.19
C TYR A 118 13.39 14.94 -15.89
N GLU A 119 13.76 16.22 -15.72
CA GLU A 119 14.96 16.78 -16.36
C GLU A 119 16.21 16.42 -15.56
N HIS A 120 16.11 16.38 -14.23
CA HIS A 120 17.25 16.16 -13.34
C HIS A 120 17.21 14.82 -12.59
N SER A 121 16.13 14.04 -12.70
CA SER A 121 16.04 12.71 -12.09
C SER A 121 16.67 11.64 -12.98
N VAL A 122 17.37 10.69 -12.36
CA VAL A 122 17.74 9.43 -13.01
C VAL A 122 16.60 8.44 -12.80
N TYR A 123 15.92 8.07 -13.88
CA TYR A 123 14.79 7.16 -13.85
C TYR A 123 14.82 6.18 -15.02
N THR A 124 14.09 5.08 -14.85
CA THR A 124 13.95 4.02 -15.84
C THR A 124 12.48 3.63 -15.95
N TYR A 125 12.00 3.51 -17.18
CA TYR A 125 10.73 2.86 -17.45
C TYR A 125 10.88 1.33 -17.41
N MET A 126 9.93 0.65 -16.80
CA MET A 126 9.91 -0.80 -16.61
C MET A 126 8.59 -1.39 -17.10
N GLY A 127 8.56 -2.71 -17.31
CA GLY A 127 7.42 -3.45 -17.87
C GLY A 127 7.46 -3.55 -19.39
N ASP A 128 6.72 -4.50 -19.95
CA ASP A 128 6.75 -4.81 -21.39
C ASP A 128 6.31 -3.62 -22.27
N ASN A 129 5.53 -2.69 -21.71
CA ASN A 129 5.07 -1.47 -22.38
C ASN A 129 5.52 -0.16 -21.69
N ASN A 130 6.59 -0.17 -20.90
CA ASN A 130 7.05 1.02 -20.14
C ASN A 130 6.00 1.59 -19.18
N GLU A 131 5.14 0.73 -18.62
CA GLU A 131 4.01 1.13 -17.77
C GLU A 131 4.43 1.63 -16.37
N TYR A 132 5.66 1.31 -15.93
CA TYR A 132 6.14 1.63 -14.59
C TYR A 132 7.32 2.59 -14.64
N LEU A 133 7.30 3.64 -13.83
CA LEU A 133 8.42 4.56 -13.66
C LEU A 133 9.15 4.24 -12.34
N SER A 134 10.44 3.92 -12.42
CA SER A 134 11.32 3.82 -11.25
C SER A 134 12.28 4.99 -11.21
N ILE A 135 12.32 5.69 -10.08
CA ILE A 135 13.27 6.77 -9.79
C ILE A 135 14.25 6.26 -8.73
N THR A 136 15.54 6.49 -8.95
CA THR A 136 16.66 5.99 -8.12
C THR A 136 17.46 7.13 -7.52
#